data_AF-A0A023DFP8-F1
#
_entry.id   AF-A0A023DFP8-F1
#
_cell.length_a   1.000
_cell.length_b   1.000
_cell.length_c   1.000
_cell.angle_alpha   90.00
_cell.angle_beta   90.00
_cell.angle_gamma   90.00
#
_symmetry.space_group_name_H-M   'P 1'
#
loop_
_entity.id
_entity.type
_entity.pdbx_description
1 polymer ?
#
loop_
_entity_poly.entity_id
_entity_poly.type
_entity_poly.pdbx_seq_one_letter_code
_entity_poly.pdbx_strand_id
1 'polypeptide(L)'
;GVVYTWLLNASGMSGFIAWLGIAISHYRFRKAYVAQGKSLDDLPYKAKWFPFGPIFAFVLCSIVILGQNYPAFIGGTIDWYGVLVSYIGLPLFLIVWLGYKFAKKTKVIPLHECDLEQK
;
A
#
# COMPACT_ATOMS: atom_id res chain seq x y z
N GLY A 1 6.98 4.11 -27.20
CA GLY A 1 7.96 5.16 -26.85
C GLY A 1 8.32 5.03 -25.38
N VAL A 2 9.60 5.18 -25.03
CA VAL A 2 10.11 4.93 -23.67
C VAL A 2 9.34 5.71 -22.59
N VAL A 3 9.04 6.99 -22.83
CA VAL A 3 8.30 7.85 -21.90
C VAL A 3 6.88 7.35 -21.62
N TYR A 4 6.18 6.79 -22.61
CA TYR A 4 4.85 6.23 -22.43
C TYR A 4 4.87 5.05 -21.44
N THR A 5 5.86 4.17 -21.56
CA THR A 5 6.05 3.03 -20.64
C THR A 5 6.36 3.51 -19.22
N TRP A 6 7.15 4.58 -19.07
CA TRP A 6 7.42 5.18 -17.76
C TRP A 6 6.14 5.69 -17.09
N LEU A 7 5.33 6.45 -17.83
CA LEU A 7 4.07 7.01 -17.32
C LEU A 7 3.05 5.92 -16.99
N LEU A 8 2.96 4.89 -17.83
CA LEU A 8 2.11 3.73 -17.57
C LEU A 8 2.52 2.99 -16.29
N ASN A 9 3.81 2.66 -16.15
CA ASN A 9 4.32 1.96 -14.97
C ASN A 9 4.12 2.80 -13.69
N ALA A 10 4.42 4.10 -13.75
CA ALA A 10 4.20 5.02 -12.63
C ALA A 10 2.73 5.09 -12.21
N SER A 11 1.81 5.21 -13.18
CA SER A 11 0.37 5.30 -12.90
C SER A 11 -0.22 3.98 -12.40
N GLY A 12 0.21 2.84 -12.94
CA GLY A 12 -0.24 1.53 -12.44
C GLY A 12 0.24 1.29 -11.02
N MET A 13 1.51 1.60 -10.75
CA MET A 13 2.13 1.45 -9.43
C MET A 13 1.49 2.35 -8.37
N SER A 14 1.16 3.60 -8.69
CA SER A 14 0.46 4.49 -7.75
C SER A 14 -0.92 3.95 -7.36
N GLY A 15 -1.64 3.33 -8.30
CA GLY A 15 -2.87 2.60 -8.04
C GLY A 15 -2.66 1.49 -7.00
N PHE A 16 -1.74 0.57 -7.24
CA PHE A 16 -1.47 -0.53 -6.30
C PHE A 16 -1.05 -0.06 -4.92
N ILE A 17 -0.26 1.01 -4.84
CA ILE A 17 0.12 1.62 -3.55
C ILE A 17 -1.11 2.18 -2.82
N ALA A 18 -2.04 2.82 -3.54
CA ALA A 18 -3.29 3.31 -2.96
C ALA A 18 -4.14 2.15 -2.42
N TRP A 19 -4.29 1.06 -3.19
CA TRP A 19 -4.99 -0.15 -2.74
C TRP A 19 -4.35 -0.79 -1.51
N LEU A 20 -3.02 -0.84 -1.46
CA LEU A 20 -2.27 -1.32 -0.31
C LEU A 20 -2.49 -0.42 0.93
N GLY A 21 -2.51 0.89 0.74
CA GLY A 21 -2.84 1.87 1.78
C GLY A 21 -4.25 1.69 2.34
N ILE A 22 -5.23 1.43 1.48
CA ILE A 22 -6.62 1.14 1.87
C ILE A 22 -6.68 -0.17 2.65
N ALA A 23 -6.03 -1.24 2.17
CA ALA A 23 -6.00 -2.54 2.84
C ALA A 23 -5.37 -2.45 4.25
N ILE A 24 -4.25 -1.75 4.39
CA ILE A 24 -3.58 -1.51 5.68
C ILE A 24 -4.48 -0.69 6.61
N SER A 25 -5.08 0.39 6.11
CA SER A 25 -5.96 1.24 6.91
C SER A 25 -7.17 0.47 7.41
N HIS A 26 -7.80 -0.33 6.55
CA HIS A 26 -8.93 -1.18 6.92
C HIS A 26 -8.52 -2.26 7.96
N TYR A 27 -7.36 -2.90 7.79
CA TYR A 27 -6.84 -3.86 8.76
C TYR A 27 -6.57 -3.22 10.12
N ARG A 28 -5.92 -2.05 10.13
CA ARG A 28 -5.60 -1.31 11.36
C ARG A 28 -6.81 -0.74 12.05
N PHE A 29 -7.79 -0.22 11.31
CA PHE A 29 -9.05 0.26 11.86
C PHE A 29 -9.74 -0.83 12.66
N ARG A 30 -9.89 -2.04 12.10
CA ARG A 30 -10.54 -3.14 12.80
C ARG A 30 -9.77 -3.56 14.05
N LYS A 31 -8.43 -3.60 13.97
CA LYS A 31 -7.58 -3.93 15.12
C LYS A 31 -7.65 -2.86 16.21
N ALA A 32 -7.72 -1.58 15.85
CA ALA A 32 -7.92 -0.47 16.78
C ALA A 32 -9.30 -0.52 17.44
N TYR A 33 -10.35 -0.80 16.65
CA TYR A 33 -11.73 -0.91 17.13
C TYR A 33 -11.90 -1.99 18.20
N VAL A 34 -11.33 -3.18 17.95
CA VAL A 34 -11.32 -4.28 18.93
C VAL A 34 -10.41 -3.97 20.12
N ALA A 35 -9.24 -3.35 19.90
CA ALA A 35 -8.32 -2.99 20.97
C ALA A 35 -8.88 -1.92 21.94
N GLN A 36 -9.82 -1.09 21.48
CA GLN A 36 -10.54 -0.12 22.30
C GLN A 36 -11.79 -0.71 22.98
N GLY A 37 -11.99 -2.03 22.92
CA GLY A 37 -13.10 -2.73 23.57
C GLY A 37 -14.46 -2.54 22.88
N LYS A 38 -14.50 -1.95 21.68
CA LYS A 38 -15.75 -1.77 20.91
C LYS A 38 -16.10 -3.08 20.19
N SER A 39 -17.39 -3.43 20.14
CA SER A 39 -17.82 -4.64 19.44
C SER A 39 -17.93 -4.36 17.95
N LEU A 40 -17.33 -5.22 17.13
CA LEU A 40 -17.47 -5.14 15.67
C LEU A 40 -18.93 -5.25 15.21
N ASP A 41 -19.83 -5.68 16.10
CA ASP A 41 -21.26 -5.70 15.86
C ASP A 41 -21.92 -4.32 15.86
N ASP A 42 -21.28 -3.32 16.47
CA ASP A 42 -21.73 -1.92 16.54
C ASP A 42 -21.44 -1.17 15.24
N LEU A 43 -20.66 -1.76 14.32
CA LEU A 43 -20.35 -1.17 13.03
C LEU A 43 -21.50 -1.37 12.03
N PRO A 44 -21.96 -0.31 11.33
CA PRO A 44 -23.01 -0.42 10.32
C PRO A 44 -22.59 -1.28 9.13
N TYR A 45 -21.28 -1.40 8.88
CA TYR A 45 -20.72 -2.23 7.82
C TYR A 45 -19.77 -3.28 8.39
N LYS A 46 -20.18 -4.55 8.32
CA LYS A 46 -19.36 -5.71 8.69
C LYS A 46 -18.76 -6.31 7.43
N ALA A 47 -17.45 -6.22 7.30
CA ALA A 47 -16.73 -6.92 6.24
C ALA A 47 -16.85 -8.45 6.43
N LYS A 48 -17.74 -9.09 5.67
CA LYS A 48 -18.03 -10.54 5.75
C LYS A 48 -16.80 -11.44 5.49
N TRP A 49 -15.81 -10.92 4.77
CA TRP A 49 -14.58 -11.63 4.37
C TRP A 49 -13.32 -11.18 5.13
N PHE A 50 -13.45 -10.45 6.24
CA PHE A 50 -12.29 -10.11 7.06
C PHE A 50 -11.84 -11.32 7.88
N PRO A 51 -10.52 -11.63 7.98
CA PRO A 51 -9.35 -10.87 7.51
C PRO A 51 -8.86 -11.21 6.09
N PHE A 52 -9.51 -12.15 5.40
CA PHE A 52 -9.06 -12.64 4.10
C PHE A 52 -9.01 -11.54 3.03
N GLY A 53 -10.04 -10.69 2.92
CA GLY A 53 -10.11 -9.65 1.88
C GLY A 53 -8.89 -8.71 1.87
N PRO A 54 -8.54 -8.06 3.00
CA PRO A 54 -7.35 -7.21 3.08
C PRO A 54 -6.03 -7.96 2.83
N ILE A 55 -5.89 -9.18 3.35
CA ILE A 55 -4.68 -9.99 3.15
C ILE A 55 -4.52 -10.38 1.69
N PHE A 56 -5.61 -10.82 1.05
CA PHE A 56 -5.64 -11.18 -0.36
C PHE A 56 -5.29 -9.99 -1.25
N ALA A 57 -5.90 -8.81 -1.00
CA ALA A 57 -5.58 -7.59 -1.72
C ALA A 57 -4.11 -7.19 -1.55
N PHE A 58 -3.57 -7.30 -0.33
CA PHE A 58 -2.16 -7.03 -0.05
C PHE A 58 -1.24 -7.96 -0.85
N VAL A 59 -1.47 -9.28 -0.77
CA VAL A 59 -0.68 -10.29 -1.48
C VAL A 59 -0.75 -10.08 -3.00
N LEU A 60 -1.93 -9.84 -3.55
CA LEU A 60 -2.12 -9.60 -4.98
C LEU A 60 -1.36 -8.35 -5.43
N CYS A 61 -1.47 -7.23 -4.69
CA CYS A 61 -0.75 -6.01 -5.00
C CYS A 61 0.77 -6.22 -4.93
N SER A 62 1.27 -6.94 -3.92
CA SER A 62 2.69 -7.28 -3.79
C SER A 62 3.20 -8.13 -4.97
N ILE A 63 2.43 -9.14 -5.38
CA ILE A 63 2.78 -9.99 -6.53
C ILE A 63 2.82 -9.16 -7.81
N VAL A 64 1.85 -8.27 -8.04
CA VAL A 64 1.83 -7.45 -9.25
C VAL A 64 3.01 -6.47 -9.28
N ILE A 65 3.33 -5.83 -8.15
CA ILE A 65 4.51 -4.96 -8.05
C ILE A 65 5.78 -5.76 -8.36
N LEU A 66 6.00 -6.91 -7.72
CA LEU A 66 7.20 -7.73 -7.94
C LEU A 66 7.24 -8.34 -9.35
N GLY A 67 6.08 -8.71 -9.92
CA GLY A 67 5.96 -9.31 -11.24
C GLY A 67 6.20 -8.35 -12.40
N GLN A 68 6.10 -7.04 -12.19
CA GLN A 68 6.31 -6.02 -13.23
C GLN A 68 7.71 -6.04 -13.84
N ASN A 69 8.71 -6.59 -13.16
CA ASN A 69 10.05 -6.76 -13.75
C ASN A 69 10.74 -8.06 -13.32
N TYR A 70 10.00 -9.16 -13.32
CA TYR A 70 10.58 -10.49 -13.10
C TYR A 70 11.76 -10.83 -14.04
N PRO A 71 11.75 -10.46 -15.35
CA PRO A 71 12.87 -10.77 -16.25
C PRO A 71 14.19 -10.10 -15.87
N ALA A 72 14.19 -8.89 -15.30
CA ALA A 72 15.43 -8.22 -14.93
C ALA A 72 16.15 -8.84 -13.72
N PHE A 73 15.47 -9.70 -12.96
CA PHE A 73 16.08 -10.45 -11.84
C PHE A 73 16.47 -11.89 -12.21
N ILE A 74 15.96 -12.42 -13.32
CA ILE A 74 16.15 -13.82 -13.75
C ILE A 74 17.20 -13.92 -14.88
N GLY A 75 17.47 -12.82 -15.59
CA GLY A 75 18.54 -12.77 -16.59
C GLY A 75 19.94 -12.86 -15.96
N GLY A 76 20.90 -13.47 -16.67
CA GLY A 76 22.30 -13.61 -16.21
C GLY A 76 23.04 -12.29 -15.96
N THR A 77 22.42 -11.15 -16.29
CA THR A 77 22.87 -9.79 -15.96
C THR A 77 21.67 -8.95 -15.54
N ILE A 78 21.76 -8.25 -14.41
CA ILE A 78 20.70 -7.37 -13.91
C ILE A 78 20.64 -6.10 -14.78
N ASP A 79 19.55 -5.91 -15.52
CA ASP A 79 19.29 -4.66 -16.24
C ASP A 79 18.80 -3.57 -15.29
N TRP A 80 19.74 -2.83 -14.70
CA TRP A 80 19.46 -1.74 -13.77
C TRP A 80 18.59 -0.63 -14.38
N TYR A 81 18.70 -0.39 -15.69
CA TYR A 81 17.88 0.61 -16.37
C TYR A 81 16.44 0.13 -16.45
N GLY A 82 16.21 -1.09 -16.95
CA GLY A 82 14.88 -1.71 -16.98
C GLY A 82 14.22 -1.76 -15.60
N VAL A 83 14.97 -2.12 -14.55
CA VAL A 83 14.47 -2.11 -13.16
C VAL A 83 14.02 -0.71 -12.76
N LEU A 84 14.83 0.31 -12.98
CA LEU A 84 14.46 1.70 -12.66
C LEU A 84 13.21 2.14 -13.43
N VAL A 85 13.07 1.78 -14.70
CA VAL A 85 11.90 2.11 -15.52
C VAL A 85 10.64 1.41 -15.05
N SER A 86 10.72 0.14 -14.69
CA SER A 86 9.56 -0.62 -14.21
C SER A 86 9.15 -0.22 -12.80
N TYR A 87 10.11 0.14 -11.94
CA TYR A 87 9.86 0.47 -10.54
C TYR A 87 9.84 1.96 -10.23
N ILE A 88 9.87 2.85 -11.22
CA ILE A 88 9.97 4.30 -11.00
C ILE A 88 8.92 4.86 -10.02
N GLY A 89 7.73 4.25 -9.98
CA GLY A 89 6.66 4.63 -9.05
C GLY A 89 7.01 4.40 -7.58
N LEU A 90 7.88 3.43 -7.26
CA LEU A 90 8.24 3.05 -5.89
C LEU A 90 9.16 4.10 -5.25
N PRO A 91 10.31 4.48 -5.86
CA PRO A 91 11.13 5.58 -5.37
C PRO A 91 10.38 6.90 -5.35
N LEU A 92 9.58 7.20 -6.39
CA LEU A 92 8.77 8.42 -6.44
C LEU A 92 7.82 8.49 -5.23
N PHE A 93 7.08 7.40 -4.98
CA PHE A 93 6.19 7.31 -3.83
C PHE A 93 6.95 7.44 -2.51
N LEU A 94 8.08 6.74 -2.35
CA LEU A 94 8.89 6.82 -1.14
C LEU A 94 9.42 8.24 -0.89
N ILE A 95 9.86 8.95 -1.93
CA ILE A 95 10.32 10.34 -1.81
C ILE A 95 9.17 11.24 -1.35
N VAL A 96 8.00 11.15 -1.98
CA VAL A 96 6.83 11.97 -1.60
C VAL A 96 6.34 11.61 -0.19
N TRP A 97 6.26 10.33 0.12
CA TRP A 97 5.78 9.83 1.43
C TRP A 97 6.75 10.17 2.56
N LEU A 98 8.05 9.90 2.39
CA LEU A 98 9.07 10.25 3.36
C LEU A 98 9.22 11.78 3.47
N GLY A 99 9.20 12.50 2.35
CA GLY A 99 9.23 13.96 2.34
C GLY A 99 8.08 14.56 3.15
N TYR A 100 6.85 14.06 2.96
CA TYR A 100 5.70 14.45 3.76
C TYR A 100 5.90 14.07 5.24
N LYS A 101 6.36 12.85 5.53
CA LYS A 101 6.56 12.36 6.89
C LYS A 101 7.64 13.14 7.65
N PHE A 102 8.73 13.51 7.01
CA PHE A 102 9.79 14.33 7.60
C PHE A 102 9.34 15.77 7.80
N ALA A 103 8.66 16.37 6.80
CA ALA A 103 8.16 17.73 6.89
C ALA A 103 7.07 17.90 7.96
N LYS A 104 6.14 16.94 8.07
CA LYS A 104 5.03 16.97 9.02
C LYS A 104 5.31 16.20 10.33
N LYS A 105 6.49 15.58 10.46
CA LYS A 105 6.90 14.75 11.61
C LYS A 105 5.80 13.79 12.08
N THR A 106 5.05 13.20 11.14
CA THR A 106 3.90 12.36 11.46
C THR A 106 4.36 11.05 12.08
N LYS A 107 3.79 10.73 13.24
CA LYS A 107 4.00 9.45 13.92
C LYS A 107 2.88 8.49 13.56
N VAL A 108 3.20 7.21 13.53
CA VAL A 108 2.18 6.17 13.39
C VAL A 108 1.40 6.11 14.70
N ILE A 109 0.12 6.47 14.66
CA ILE A 109 -0.75 6.50 15.85
C ILE A 109 -0.89 5.08 16.41
N PRO A 110 -0.65 4.85 17.71
CA PRO A 110 -0.91 3.57 18.37
C PRO A 110 -2.37 3.16 18.21
N LEU A 111 -2.64 1.85 18.14
CA LEU A 111 -4.00 1.34 17.90
C LEU A 111 -5.02 1.79 18.97
N HIS A 112 -4.57 2.03 20.20
CA HIS A 112 -5.41 2.48 21.31
C HIS A 112 -5.70 3.99 21.31
N GLU A 113 -4.88 4.77 20.60
CA GLU A 113 -5.03 6.24 20.45
C GLU A 113 -5.69 6.62 19.12
N CYS A 114 -6.05 5.65 18.28
CA CYS A 114 -6.76 5.93 17.04
C CYS A 114 -8.11 6.56 17.37
N ASP A 115 -8.35 7.78 16.87
CA ASP A 115 -9.67 8.41 16.95
C ASP A 115 -10.63 7.64 16.03
N LEU A 116 -11.67 7.06 16.62
CA LEU A 116 -12.72 6.29 15.94
C LEU A 116 -14.08 6.97 16.09
N GLU A 117 -14.14 8.19 16.61
CA GLU A 117 -15.37 8.94 16.77
C GLU A 117 -15.73 9.67 15.46
N GLN A 118 -16.96 9.44 15.00
CA GLN A 118 -17.51 10.14 13.85
C GLN A 118 -18.19 11.41 14.39
N LYS A 119 -17.53 12.57 14.25
CA LYS A 119 -18.13 13.88 14.55
C LYS A 119 -19.26 14.22 13.59
#